data_AF-A0A368TXP1-F1
#
_entry.id   AF-A0A368TXP1-F1
#
_cell.length_a   1.000
_cell.length_b   1.000
_cell.length_c   1.000
_cell.angle_alpha   90.00
_cell.angle_beta   90.00
_cell.angle_gamma   90.00
#
_symmetry.space_group_name_H-M   'P 1'
#
loop_
_entity.id
_entity.type
_entity.pdbx_description
1 polymer ?
#
loop_
_entity_poly.entity_id
_entity_poly.type
_entity_poly.pdbx_seq_one_letter_code
_entity_poly.pdbx_strand_id
1 'polypeptide(L)'
;MTASVTTTWLKGAALVALAGTLPLPTIAASPLPGGDDEARVEGMSPEESERQLEPRPDPTPQARVESREQSPFGHYLTNREGMTLYMFEQDQQGGGYSTCYESCAIAWPPYTTEASPVAGENIDEGKLATFERDDGTHQVTYAGWPLYYFARDVYPGDALGQGLVHMGGPWYLLSPDGEIIEEGEPQQAPPVEP
;
A
#
# COMPACT_ATOMS: atom_id res chain seq x y z
N MET A 1 -48.19 -32.49 28.31
CA MET A 1 -47.68 -32.28 29.68
C MET A 1 -47.36 -30.81 29.82
N THR A 2 -48.12 -30.14 30.68
CA THR A 2 -48.15 -28.70 30.93
C THR A 2 -47.04 -28.28 31.88
N ALA A 3 -46.41 -27.13 31.65
CA ALA A 3 -45.86 -26.32 32.75
C ALA A 3 -45.88 -24.84 32.37
N SER A 4 -46.69 -24.09 33.13
CA SER A 4 -46.87 -22.64 33.10
C SER A 4 -45.83 -21.93 33.97
N VAL A 5 -45.41 -20.75 33.47
CA VAL A 5 -45.34 -19.43 34.15
C VAL A 5 -44.67 -19.32 35.53
N THR A 6 -43.68 -18.43 35.67
CA THR A 6 -43.79 -17.27 36.60
C THR A 6 -42.72 -16.20 36.39
N THR A 7 -43.20 -14.98 36.17
CA THR A 7 -42.49 -13.70 36.23
C THR A 7 -42.22 -13.33 37.68
N THR A 8 -41.05 -12.76 37.99
CA THR A 8 -40.84 -11.96 39.21
C THR A 8 -40.06 -10.70 38.87
N TRP A 9 -40.72 -9.55 39.03
CA TRP A 9 -40.11 -8.23 39.00
C TRP A 9 -39.63 -7.87 40.40
N LEU A 10 -38.35 -7.47 40.55
CA LEU A 10 -37.87 -6.83 41.78
C LEU A 10 -37.84 -5.31 41.61
N LYS A 11 -38.45 -4.65 42.61
CA LYS A 11 -38.54 -3.21 42.78
C LYS A 11 -37.20 -2.61 43.19
N GLY A 12 -37.02 -1.34 42.84
CA GLY A 12 -35.80 -0.57 43.05
C GLY A 12 -35.44 -0.24 44.49
N ALA A 13 -34.22 0.28 44.64
CA ALA A 13 -33.72 0.99 45.80
C ALA A 13 -32.91 2.20 45.32
N ALA A 14 -33.30 3.38 45.75
CA ALA A 14 -32.59 4.63 45.54
C ALA A 14 -31.44 4.73 46.55
N LEU A 15 -30.23 5.11 46.11
CA LEU A 15 -29.14 5.52 46.99
C LEU A 15 -28.47 6.80 46.44
N VAL A 16 -28.84 7.89 47.11
CA VAL A 16 -28.04 9.05 47.55
C VAL A 16 -26.80 9.42 46.71
N ALA A 17 -26.91 10.54 46.00
CA ALA A 17 -25.78 11.28 45.46
C ALA A 17 -25.01 12.00 46.59
N LEU A 18 -23.70 11.74 46.71
CA LEU A 18 -22.78 12.55 47.50
C LEU A 18 -22.05 13.49 46.54
N ALA A 19 -22.39 14.78 46.62
CA ALA A 19 -21.65 15.86 45.97
C ALA A 19 -20.35 16.11 46.74
N GLY A 20 -19.22 15.65 46.18
CA GLY A 20 -17.88 16.00 46.65
C GLY A 20 -17.26 17.01 45.69
N THR A 21 -17.23 18.28 46.08
CA THR A 21 -16.47 19.33 45.39
C THR A 21 -15.01 19.26 45.83
N LEU A 22 -14.12 18.82 44.94
CA LEU A 22 -12.68 18.95 45.13
C LEU A 22 -12.24 20.35 44.68
N PRO A 23 -11.51 21.12 45.51
CA PRO A 23 -10.94 22.40 45.08
C PRO A 23 -9.81 22.16 44.06
N LEU A 24 -9.88 22.90 42.95
CA LEU A 24 -8.82 22.98 41.94
C LEU A 24 -7.58 23.66 42.53
N PRO A 25 -6.35 23.16 42.28
CA PRO A 25 -5.14 23.88 42.64
C PRO A 25 -4.95 25.09 41.72
N THR A 26 -4.83 26.28 42.32
CA THR A 26 -4.48 27.52 41.64
C THR A 26 -2.99 27.47 41.24
N ILE A 27 -2.70 27.24 39.96
CA ILE A 27 -1.34 27.36 39.43
C ILE A 27 -1.04 28.85 39.26
N ALA A 28 -0.10 29.37 40.06
CA ALA A 28 0.43 30.71 39.92
C ALA A 28 1.33 30.77 38.67
N ALA A 29 0.87 31.51 37.65
CA ALA A 29 1.68 31.85 36.48
C ALA A 29 2.74 32.89 36.87
N SER A 30 4.02 32.53 36.72
CA SER A 30 5.12 33.49 36.74
C SER A 30 5.32 34.05 35.33
N PRO A 31 5.51 35.37 35.16
CA PRO A 31 5.73 35.96 33.85
C PRO A 31 7.19 35.77 33.42
N LEU A 32 7.40 35.15 32.25
CA LEU A 32 8.68 35.19 31.55
C LEU A 32 8.72 36.42 30.62
N PRO A 33 9.89 37.09 30.48
CA PRO A 33 10.04 38.30 29.69
C PRO A 33 9.94 38.03 28.18
N GLY A 34 9.44 39.03 27.45
CA GLY A 34 9.27 39.08 25.99
C GLY A 34 10.57 38.91 25.21
N GLY A 35 10.47 38.41 23.97
CA GLY A 35 10.68 39.20 22.74
C GLY A 35 12.18 39.28 22.46
N ASP A 36 12.74 38.94 21.29
CA ASP A 36 12.30 39.13 19.92
C ASP A 36 13.20 38.22 19.05
N ASP A 37 12.65 37.40 18.16
CA ASP A 37 13.36 36.95 16.95
C ASP A 37 12.30 36.38 15.98
N GLU A 38 11.62 37.30 15.29
CA GLU A 38 10.84 36.96 14.10
C GLU A 38 11.82 36.57 12.97
N ALA A 39 12.29 35.33 13.00
CA ALA A 39 12.73 34.68 11.78
C ALA A 39 11.48 34.44 10.92
N ARG A 40 11.12 35.45 10.14
CA ARG A 40 10.21 35.35 9.01
C ARG A 40 10.81 34.33 8.04
N VAL A 41 10.37 33.08 8.13
CA VAL A 41 10.56 32.10 7.08
C VAL A 41 9.78 32.63 5.87
N GLU A 42 10.50 33.02 4.81
CA GLU A 42 9.88 33.34 3.53
C GLU A 42 9.01 32.16 3.09
N GLY A 43 7.78 32.48 2.71
CA GLY A 43 6.70 31.52 2.63
C GLY A 43 6.95 30.41 1.62
N MET A 44 6.72 29.17 2.06
CA MET A 44 6.23 28.14 1.16
C MET A 44 4.84 28.55 0.66
N SER A 45 4.64 28.45 -0.65
CA SER A 45 3.34 28.70 -1.29
C SER A 45 2.29 27.75 -0.70
N PRO A 46 1.01 28.14 -0.56
CA PRO A 46 -0.08 27.23 -0.21
C PRO A 46 -0.10 25.95 -1.08
N GLU A 47 0.36 26.05 -2.33
CA GLU A 47 0.46 24.94 -3.29
C GLU A 47 1.56 23.90 -2.96
N GLU A 48 2.54 24.24 -2.12
CA GLU A 48 3.58 23.31 -1.65
C GLU A 48 3.12 22.52 -0.43
N SER A 49 2.33 23.16 0.45
CA SER A 49 1.81 22.53 1.67
C SER A 49 0.72 21.51 1.39
N GLU A 50 0.01 21.62 0.26
CA GLU A 50 -0.99 20.63 -0.18
C GLU A 50 -0.37 19.43 -0.89
N ARG A 51 0.79 19.59 -1.56
CA ARG A 51 1.53 18.48 -2.19
C ARG A 51 2.19 17.52 -1.19
N GLN A 52 2.40 17.97 0.05
CA GLN A 52 3.10 17.18 1.08
C GLN A 52 2.16 16.29 1.93
N LEU A 53 0.84 16.34 1.70
CA LEU A 53 -0.15 15.58 2.48
C LEU A 53 -0.52 14.22 1.87
N GLU A 54 -0.03 13.89 0.68
CA GLU A 54 -0.31 12.58 0.06
C GLU A 54 0.88 11.64 0.22
N PRO A 55 0.69 10.44 0.80
CA PRO A 55 1.72 9.40 0.80
C PRO A 55 1.85 8.84 -0.62
N ARG A 56 2.59 9.55 -1.47
CA ARG A 56 3.00 9.04 -2.78
C ARG A 56 4.29 8.25 -2.57
N PRO A 57 4.38 6.98 -3.00
CA PRO A 57 5.69 6.36 -3.14
C PRO A 57 6.52 7.21 -4.10
N ASP A 58 7.72 7.63 -3.68
CA ASP A 58 8.61 8.42 -4.52
C ASP A 58 8.86 7.69 -5.85
N PRO A 59 8.75 8.37 -7.00
CA PRO A 59 8.94 7.72 -8.29
C PRO A 59 10.40 7.27 -8.44
N THR A 60 10.60 6.10 -9.09
CA THR A 60 11.94 5.64 -9.40
C THR A 60 12.53 6.53 -10.51
N PRO A 61 13.73 7.12 -10.36
CA PRO A 61 14.29 8.02 -11.38
C PRO A 61 14.36 7.37 -12.77
N GLN A 62 14.69 6.08 -12.81
CA GLN A 62 14.55 5.25 -13.99
C GLN A 62 14.25 3.82 -13.54
N ALA A 63 13.04 3.35 -13.83
CA ALA A 63 12.67 1.97 -13.58
C ALA A 63 13.49 1.00 -14.44
N ARG A 64 13.79 -0.15 -13.86
CA ARG A 64 14.51 -1.26 -14.49
C ARG A 64 13.82 -2.56 -14.12
N VAL A 65 13.38 -3.29 -15.13
CA VAL A 65 12.78 -4.62 -14.97
C VAL A 65 13.88 -5.67 -15.17
N GLU A 66 14.03 -6.55 -14.20
CA GLU A 66 14.96 -7.68 -14.18
C GLU A 66 14.18 -9.00 -14.16
N SER A 67 14.88 -10.12 -14.28
CA SER A 67 14.33 -11.45 -14.06
C SER A 67 14.98 -12.14 -12.86
N ARG A 68 14.21 -12.94 -12.13
CA ARG A 68 14.68 -13.83 -11.06
C ARG A 68 14.12 -15.22 -11.28
N GLU A 69 14.93 -16.25 -11.01
CA GLU A 69 14.47 -17.64 -10.96
C GLU A 69 14.21 -18.07 -9.51
N GLN A 70 13.06 -18.70 -9.26
CA GLN A 70 12.73 -19.30 -7.96
C GLN A 70 11.74 -20.44 -8.14
N SER A 71 12.00 -21.58 -7.50
CA SER A 71 10.99 -22.63 -7.39
C SER A 71 9.90 -22.20 -6.39
N PRO A 72 8.60 -22.41 -6.69
CA PRO A 72 8.06 -23.17 -7.83
C PRO A 72 7.75 -22.33 -9.08
N PHE A 73 8.00 -21.02 -9.06
CA PHE A 73 7.53 -20.06 -10.08
C PHE A 73 8.33 -20.07 -11.40
N GLY A 74 9.54 -20.64 -11.40
CA GLY A 74 10.47 -20.48 -12.52
C GLY A 74 10.99 -19.04 -12.58
N HIS A 75 11.15 -18.49 -13.78
CA HIS A 75 11.58 -17.11 -13.98
C HIS A 75 10.40 -16.14 -13.90
N TYR A 76 10.54 -15.06 -13.14
CA TYR A 76 9.55 -13.99 -13.04
C TYR A 76 10.20 -12.59 -12.96
N LEU A 77 9.38 -11.56 -13.17
CA LEU A 77 9.84 -10.16 -13.20
C LEU A 77 10.10 -9.60 -11.79
N THR A 78 11.20 -8.87 -11.67
CA THR A 78 11.53 -8.06 -10.48
C THR A 78 11.98 -6.65 -10.90
N ASN A 79 12.12 -5.74 -9.94
CA ASN A 79 12.91 -4.53 -10.16
C ASN A 79 14.42 -4.79 -10.03
N ARG A 80 15.24 -3.73 -10.14
CA ARG A 80 16.70 -3.77 -9.96
C ARG A 80 17.16 -4.31 -8.61
N GLU A 81 16.40 -4.05 -7.55
CA GLU A 81 16.70 -4.52 -6.19
C GLU A 81 16.24 -5.96 -5.94
N GLY A 82 15.57 -6.59 -6.91
CA GLY A 82 15.03 -7.94 -6.79
C GLY A 82 13.69 -8.02 -6.07
N MET A 83 12.99 -6.90 -5.90
CA MET A 83 11.61 -6.85 -5.41
C MET A 83 10.66 -7.31 -6.51
N THR A 84 9.73 -8.18 -6.16
CA THR A 84 8.81 -8.85 -7.09
C THR A 84 7.81 -7.87 -7.72
N LEU A 85 7.55 -8.05 -9.01
CA LEU A 85 6.57 -7.28 -9.77
C LEU A 85 5.42 -8.19 -10.21
N TYR A 86 4.19 -7.69 -10.04
CA TYR A 86 2.95 -8.42 -10.32
C TYR A 86 2.11 -7.71 -11.37
N MET A 87 1.23 -8.48 -12.00
CA MET A 87 0.10 -7.99 -12.78
C MET A 87 -1.22 -8.22 -12.03
N PHE A 88 -2.25 -7.45 -12.39
CA PHE A 88 -3.58 -7.57 -11.84
C PHE A 88 -4.57 -8.02 -12.92
N GLU A 89 -5.30 -9.11 -12.69
CA GLU A 89 -6.22 -9.64 -13.72
C GLU A 89 -7.40 -8.72 -14.01
N GLN A 90 -7.75 -7.81 -13.09
CA GLN A 90 -8.83 -6.83 -13.31
C GLN A 90 -8.42 -5.70 -14.26
N ASP A 91 -7.12 -5.52 -14.51
CA ASP A 91 -6.66 -4.60 -15.53
C ASP A 91 -6.83 -5.22 -16.92
N GLN A 92 -6.95 -4.38 -17.95
CA GLN A 92 -7.00 -4.85 -19.33
C GLN A 92 -5.60 -4.88 -19.92
N GLN A 93 -5.14 -6.06 -20.36
CA GLN A 93 -3.88 -6.17 -21.10
C GLN A 93 -3.89 -5.27 -22.34
N GLY A 94 -2.88 -4.41 -22.45
CA GLY A 94 -2.75 -3.46 -23.55
C GLY A 94 -3.74 -2.31 -23.50
N GLY A 95 -4.52 -2.17 -22.43
CA GLY A 95 -5.47 -1.07 -22.25
C GLY A 95 -4.78 0.29 -22.05
N GLY A 96 -3.56 0.29 -21.52
CA GLY A 96 -2.82 1.53 -21.22
C GLY A 96 -3.43 2.32 -20.05
N TYR A 97 -4.12 1.63 -19.14
CA TYR A 97 -4.66 2.18 -17.90
C TYR A 97 -4.66 1.10 -16.81
N SER A 98 -4.86 1.54 -15.57
CA SER A 98 -5.02 0.70 -14.39
C SER A 98 -6.42 0.90 -13.82
N THR A 99 -6.96 -0.12 -13.16
CA THR A 99 -8.16 -0.06 -12.30
C THR A 99 -7.80 0.06 -10.82
N CYS A 100 -6.53 -0.11 -10.48
CA CYS A 100 -6.02 -0.10 -9.12
C CYS A 100 -5.64 1.31 -8.65
N TYR A 101 -6.55 1.92 -7.89
CA TYR A 101 -6.38 3.24 -7.27
C TYR A 101 -6.74 3.21 -5.78
N GLU A 102 -6.46 4.31 -5.10
CA GLU A 102 -6.78 4.52 -3.68
C GLU A 102 -6.25 3.37 -2.80
N SER A 103 -7.13 2.71 -2.04
CA SER A 103 -6.76 1.56 -1.20
C SER A 103 -6.07 0.44 -1.96
N CYS A 104 -6.38 0.25 -3.26
CA CYS A 104 -5.68 -0.74 -4.09
C CYS A 104 -4.23 -0.36 -4.26
N ALA A 105 -3.93 0.89 -4.62
CA ALA A 105 -2.57 1.38 -4.80
C ALA A 105 -1.78 1.46 -3.47
N ILE A 106 -2.44 1.43 -2.31
CA ILE A 106 -1.77 1.29 -1.01
C ILE A 106 -1.31 -0.16 -0.79
N ALA A 107 -2.17 -1.14 -1.08
CA ALA A 107 -1.85 -2.56 -0.92
C ALA A 107 -0.93 -3.08 -2.03
N TRP A 108 -1.08 -2.54 -3.23
CA TRP A 108 -0.38 -2.90 -4.45
C TRP A 108 0.20 -1.65 -5.11
N PRO A 109 1.30 -1.09 -4.57
CA PRO A 109 1.87 0.14 -5.10
C PRO A 109 2.25 0.02 -6.58
N PRO A 110 1.87 0.98 -7.44
CA PRO A 110 2.24 0.95 -8.85
C PRO A 110 3.76 1.08 -9.01
N TYR A 111 4.34 0.31 -9.93
CA TYR A 111 5.76 0.44 -10.26
C TYR A 111 5.95 1.62 -11.22
N THR A 112 6.41 2.76 -10.71
CA THR A 112 6.49 4.03 -11.43
C THR A 112 7.91 4.39 -11.88
N THR A 113 8.00 5.28 -12.87
CA THR A 113 9.27 5.76 -13.44
C THR A 113 9.20 7.23 -13.86
N GLU A 114 10.31 7.97 -13.75
CA GLU A 114 10.43 9.35 -14.27
C GLU A 114 11.04 9.41 -15.68
N ALA A 115 11.72 8.35 -16.09
CA ALA A 115 12.34 8.20 -17.41
C ALA A 115 11.85 6.93 -18.11
N SER A 116 12.23 6.75 -19.38
CA SER A 116 11.95 5.51 -20.10
C SER A 116 12.52 4.31 -19.34
N PRO A 117 11.71 3.28 -19.05
CA PRO A 117 12.15 2.11 -18.31
C PRO A 117 13.17 1.32 -19.13
N VAL A 118 14.06 0.61 -18.45
CA VAL A 118 15.11 -0.18 -19.10
C VAL A 118 14.98 -1.66 -18.79
N ALA A 119 15.34 -2.49 -19.77
CA ALA A 119 15.38 -3.93 -19.61
C ALA A 119 16.68 -4.40 -18.93
N GLY A 120 16.52 -5.35 -18.04
CA GLY A 120 17.54 -6.18 -17.44
C GLY A 120 18.06 -7.27 -18.36
N GLU A 121 18.88 -8.16 -17.82
CA GLU A 121 19.29 -9.35 -18.58
C GLU A 121 18.08 -10.28 -18.78
N ASN A 122 17.95 -10.80 -20.01
CA ASN A 122 16.87 -11.73 -20.39
C ASN A 122 15.45 -11.12 -20.30
N ILE A 123 15.34 -9.79 -20.25
CA ILE A 123 14.08 -9.05 -20.38
C ILE A 123 14.00 -8.46 -21.78
N ASP A 124 12.83 -8.59 -22.42
CA ASP A 124 12.60 -8.03 -23.75
C ASP A 124 12.21 -6.55 -23.63
N GLU A 125 13.11 -5.66 -24.05
CA GLU A 125 12.87 -4.21 -24.06
C GLU A 125 11.64 -3.83 -24.91
N GLY A 126 11.33 -4.60 -25.96
CA GLY A 126 10.17 -4.35 -26.81
C GLY A 126 8.82 -4.57 -26.12
N LYS A 127 8.82 -5.22 -24.95
CA LYS A 127 7.63 -5.42 -24.12
C LYS A 127 7.46 -4.36 -23.04
N LEU A 128 8.47 -3.52 -22.80
CA LEU A 128 8.39 -2.41 -21.84
C LEU A 128 7.67 -1.22 -22.45
N ALA A 129 6.72 -0.67 -21.70
CA ALA A 129 6.12 0.61 -22.00
C ALA A 129 5.73 1.32 -20.71
N THR A 130 5.10 2.49 -20.85
CA THR A 130 4.54 3.25 -19.74
C THR A 130 3.19 3.85 -20.14
N PHE A 131 2.35 4.14 -19.15
CA PHE A 131 1.20 5.03 -19.33
C PHE A 131 1.15 6.04 -18.18
N GLU A 132 0.51 7.19 -18.42
CA GLU A 132 0.25 8.19 -17.39
C GLU A 132 -1.00 7.80 -16.59
N ARG A 133 -0.86 7.78 -15.26
CA ARG A 133 -1.95 7.55 -14.31
C ARG A 133 -2.70 8.85 -14.03
N ASP A 134 -3.91 8.75 -13.50
CA ASP A 134 -4.75 9.90 -13.14
C ASP A 134 -4.09 10.85 -12.10
N ASP A 135 -3.13 10.34 -11.32
CA ASP A 135 -2.36 11.10 -10.33
C ASP A 135 -1.13 11.86 -10.92
N GLY A 136 -0.91 11.73 -12.24
CA GLY A 136 0.18 12.33 -13.00
C GLY A 136 1.49 11.53 -13.00
N THR A 137 1.55 10.36 -12.33
CA THR A 137 2.73 9.49 -12.37
C THR A 137 2.73 8.60 -13.61
N HIS A 138 3.91 8.20 -14.08
CA HIS A 138 4.02 7.20 -15.16
C HIS A 138 4.28 5.82 -14.57
N GLN A 139 3.39 4.87 -14.87
CA GLN A 139 3.52 3.48 -14.45
C GLN A 139 4.11 2.63 -15.56
N VAL A 140 5.02 1.73 -15.18
CA VAL A 140 5.64 0.77 -16.08
C VAL A 140 4.66 -0.35 -16.42
N THR A 141 4.65 -0.74 -17.69
CA THR A 141 3.97 -1.95 -18.16
C THR A 141 4.97 -2.92 -18.77
N TYR A 142 4.64 -4.21 -18.71
CA TYR A 142 5.36 -5.26 -19.44
C TYR A 142 4.37 -6.15 -20.18
N ALA A 143 4.60 -6.35 -21.48
CA ALA A 143 3.71 -7.11 -22.35
C ALA A 143 2.24 -6.62 -22.27
N GLY A 144 2.06 -5.31 -22.07
CA GLY A 144 0.75 -4.65 -21.95
C GLY A 144 0.12 -4.69 -20.56
N TRP A 145 0.72 -5.35 -19.57
CA TRP A 145 0.22 -5.40 -18.20
C TRP A 145 0.84 -4.31 -17.32
N PRO A 146 0.05 -3.52 -16.57
CA PRO A 146 0.57 -2.64 -15.53
C PRO A 146 1.30 -3.44 -14.44
N LEU A 147 2.48 -2.98 -14.04
CA LEU A 147 3.29 -3.64 -13.02
C LEU A 147 3.11 -3.01 -11.64
N TYR A 148 3.03 -3.85 -10.61
CA TYR A 148 2.83 -3.44 -9.23
C TYR A 148 3.78 -4.16 -8.29
N TYR A 149 4.09 -3.50 -7.18
CA TYR A 149 4.62 -4.14 -5.98
C TYR A 149 3.49 -4.71 -5.13
N PHE A 150 3.85 -5.57 -4.17
CA PHE A 150 2.96 -5.94 -3.08
C PHE A 150 3.49 -5.38 -1.76
N ALA A 151 2.66 -4.61 -1.03
CA ALA A 151 3.09 -3.94 0.20
C ALA A 151 3.55 -4.88 1.33
N ARG A 152 3.25 -6.18 1.23
CA ARG A 152 3.69 -7.20 2.20
C ARG A 152 4.97 -7.92 1.81
N ASP A 153 5.49 -7.72 0.59
CA ASP A 153 6.82 -8.19 0.21
C ASP A 153 7.86 -7.22 0.78
N VAL A 154 8.68 -7.72 1.71
CA VAL A 154 9.64 -6.89 2.45
C VAL A 154 11.07 -7.10 1.94
N TYR A 155 11.37 -8.31 1.46
CA TYR A 155 12.70 -8.70 1.02
C TYR A 155 12.73 -9.07 -0.47
N PRO A 156 13.89 -8.90 -1.14
CA PRO A 156 14.07 -9.38 -2.51
C PRO A 156 13.80 -10.89 -2.66
N GLY A 157 12.84 -11.23 -3.51
CA GLY A 157 12.38 -12.61 -3.72
C GLY A 157 11.19 -13.04 -2.87
N ASP A 158 10.67 -12.17 -2.00
CA ASP A 158 9.32 -12.36 -1.47
C ASP A 158 8.33 -12.32 -2.63
N ALA A 159 7.50 -13.36 -2.74
CA ALA A 159 6.50 -13.49 -3.79
C ALA A 159 5.11 -13.77 -3.18
N LEU A 160 4.79 -13.11 -2.07
CA LEU A 160 3.60 -13.42 -1.25
C LEU A 160 2.28 -13.04 -1.94
N GLY A 161 2.36 -12.22 -3.00
CA GLY A 161 1.23 -11.80 -3.80
C GLY A 161 0.81 -12.81 -4.88
N GLN A 162 1.64 -13.82 -5.16
CA GLN A 162 1.40 -14.76 -6.25
C GLN A 162 0.12 -15.58 -6.03
N GLY A 163 -0.83 -15.49 -6.97
CA GLY A 163 -2.12 -16.17 -6.91
C GLY A 163 -3.06 -15.64 -5.82
N LEU A 164 -2.73 -14.52 -5.18
CA LEU A 164 -3.56 -13.93 -4.13
C LEU A 164 -4.78 -13.25 -4.77
N VAL A 165 -5.98 -13.62 -4.34
CA VAL A 165 -7.21 -12.88 -4.70
C VAL A 165 -7.40 -11.72 -3.73
N HIS A 166 -7.16 -10.49 -4.19
CA HIS A 166 -7.27 -9.27 -3.39
C HIS A 166 -7.75 -8.10 -4.25
N MET A 167 -8.50 -7.16 -3.68
CA MET A 167 -9.06 -6.00 -4.41
C MET A 167 -9.97 -6.35 -5.60
N GLY A 168 -10.60 -7.52 -5.59
CA GLY A 168 -11.62 -7.91 -6.57
C GLY A 168 -11.14 -8.86 -7.66
N GLY A 169 -9.85 -9.21 -7.70
CA GLY A 169 -9.33 -10.23 -8.62
C GLY A 169 -7.98 -10.81 -8.17
N PRO A 170 -7.46 -11.80 -8.89
CA PRO A 170 -6.16 -12.39 -8.62
C PRO A 170 -5.01 -11.51 -9.12
N TRP A 171 -3.87 -11.69 -8.44
CA TRP A 171 -2.60 -11.06 -8.75
C TRP A 171 -1.59 -12.14 -9.10
N TYR A 172 -0.84 -11.93 -10.18
CA TYR A 172 0.07 -12.95 -10.68
C TYR A 172 1.44 -12.38 -11.02
N LEU A 173 2.43 -13.24 -10.95
CA LEU A 173 3.74 -13.05 -11.54
C LEU A 173 3.64 -13.12 -13.06
N LEU A 174 4.50 -12.35 -13.73
CA LEU A 174 4.75 -12.48 -15.15
C LEU A 174 6.10 -13.14 -15.38
N SER A 175 6.17 -14.01 -16.38
CA SER A 175 7.44 -14.53 -16.89
C SER A 175 8.18 -13.46 -17.72
N PRO A 176 9.48 -13.64 -18.00
CA PRO A 176 10.20 -12.81 -18.97
C PRO A 176 9.55 -12.81 -20.36
N ASP A 177 8.79 -13.85 -20.70
CA ASP A 177 8.03 -13.91 -21.95
C ASP A 177 6.74 -13.06 -21.91
N GLY A 178 6.39 -12.47 -20.77
CA GLY A 178 5.18 -11.68 -20.60
C GLY A 178 3.92 -12.52 -20.37
N GLU A 179 4.11 -13.80 -20.10
CA GLU A 179 3.02 -14.75 -19.81
C GLU A 179 2.71 -14.78 -18.32
N ILE A 180 1.45 -14.96 -17.98
CA ILE A 180 0.99 -15.12 -16.60
C ILE A 180 1.48 -16.47 -16.08
N ILE A 181 2.07 -16.47 -14.88
CA ILE A 181 2.43 -17.69 -14.18
C ILE A 181 1.25 -18.07 -13.29
N GLU A 182 0.44 -19.05 -13.72
CA GLU A 182 -0.71 -19.53 -12.95
C GLU A 182 -0.32 -20.58 -11.89
N GLU A 183 0.78 -21.30 -12.13
CA GLU A 183 1.22 -22.40 -11.28
C GLU A 183 2.36 -21.97 -10.33
N GLY A 184 2.16 -22.25 -9.04
CA GLY A 184 3.04 -21.89 -7.96
C GLY A 184 2.21 -21.43 -6.77
N GLU A 185 1.82 -22.39 -5.91
CA GLU A 185 1.03 -22.07 -4.72
C GLU A 185 1.78 -21.02 -3.87
N PRO A 186 1.11 -19.96 -3.37
CA PRO A 186 1.73 -19.03 -2.45
C PRO A 186 2.23 -19.82 -1.23
N GLN A 187 3.54 -19.74 -0.95
CA GLN A 187 4.08 -20.26 0.29
C GLN A 187 3.43 -19.48 1.42
N GLN A 188 2.54 -20.13 2.19
CA GLN A 188 2.04 -19.58 3.44
C GLN A 188 3.25 -19.18 4.28
N ALA A 189 3.33 -17.91 4.67
CA ALA A 189 4.33 -17.44 5.60
C ALA A 189 4.33 -18.36 6.84
N PRO A 190 5.49 -18.79 7.35
CA PRO A 190 5.54 -19.64 8.53
C PRO A 190 4.78 -18.94 9.67
N PRO A 191 4.02 -19.69 10.50
CA PRO A 191 3.33 -19.10 11.65
C PRO A 191 4.33 -18.32 12.51
N VAL A 192 4.05 -17.04 12.73
CA VAL A 192 4.76 -16.26 13.74
C VAL A 192 4.31 -16.80 15.09
N GLU A 193 5.12 -17.66 15.71
CA GLU A 193 4.88 -18.14 17.07
C GLU A 193 5.00 -16.97 18.07
N PRO A 194 4.13 -16.91 19.11
CA PRO A 194 4.07 -15.80 20.06
C PRO A 194 5.24 -15.74 21.05
#